data_AF-A0A959AX50-F1
#
_entry.id   AF-A0A959AX50-F1
#
_cell.length_a   1.000
_cell.length_b   1.000
_cell.length_c   1.000
_cell.angle_alpha   90.00
_cell.angle_beta   90.00
_cell.angle_gamma   90.00
#
_symmetry.space_group_name_H-M   'P 1'
#
loop_
_entity.id
_entity.type
_entity.pdbx_description
1 polymer ?
#
loop_
_entity_poly.entity_id
_entity_poly.type
_entity_poly.pdbx_seq_one_letter_code
_entity_poly.pdbx_strand_id
1 'polypeptide(L)'
;MKKENIQELLLRSFEQPLPAEERARLDAALAGSEALRREKQQLEKLRFMLGSLQEEPNRSFTDEVMARLNTSPVEATLLSLLPKAAAACLAIILLTLVGIYIAEGSLSADAIIGVSGLSPEDAYTYLEY
;
A
#
# COMPACT_ATOMS: atom_id res chain seq x y z
N MET A 1 34.62 3.35 -20.09
CA MET A 1 33.96 4.62 -20.48
C MET A 1 33.35 4.43 -21.86
N LYS A 2 32.04 4.20 -21.96
CA LYS A 2 31.35 4.19 -23.26
C LYS A 2 31.46 5.60 -23.84
N LYS A 3 32.02 5.73 -25.05
CA LYS A 3 31.87 6.94 -25.86
C LYS A 3 30.40 6.99 -26.26
N GLU A 4 29.56 7.61 -25.42
CA GLU A 4 28.19 7.90 -25.81
C GLU A 4 28.23 8.84 -27.02
N ASN A 5 27.48 8.49 -28.05
CA ASN A 5 27.41 9.28 -29.27
C ASN A 5 26.66 10.59 -28.94
N ILE A 6 27.13 11.73 -29.46
CA ILE A 6 26.54 13.06 -29.17
C ILE A 6 25.04 13.10 -29.53
N GLN A 7 24.61 12.32 -30.53
CA GLN A 7 23.20 12.16 -30.90
C GLN A 7 22.37 11.43 -29.83
N GLU A 8 22.95 10.41 -29.19
CA GLU A 8 22.31 9.66 -28.10
C GLU A 8 22.14 10.56 -26.87
N LEU A 9 23.12 11.43 -26.64
CA LEU A 9 23.09 12.43 -25.57
C LEU A 9 22.06 13.54 -25.85
N LEU A 10 21.89 13.93 -27.12
CA LEU A 10 20.81 14.82 -27.55
C LEU A 10 19.43 14.18 -27.29
N LEU A 11 19.23 12.92 -27.65
CA LEU A 11 17.96 12.22 -27.46
C LEU A 11 17.62 12.08 -25.96
N ARG A 12 18.60 11.70 -25.14
CA ARG A 12 18.46 11.56 -23.69
C ARG A 12 18.08 12.88 -23.01
N SER A 13 18.51 14.02 -23.56
CA SER A 13 18.12 15.35 -23.08
C SER A 13 16.61 15.63 -23.13
N PHE A 14 15.89 14.95 -24.02
CA PHE A 14 14.44 15.11 -24.17
C PHE A 14 13.64 14.19 -23.23
N GLU A 15 14.22 13.08 -22.78
CA GLU A 15 13.59 12.11 -21.89
C GLU A 15 13.82 12.44 -20.41
N GLN A 16 15.04 12.86 -20.05
CA GLN A 16 15.46 13.04 -18.67
C GLN A 16 16.38 14.26 -18.50
N PRO A 17 16.37 14.92 -17.33
CA PRO A 17 17.29 16.02 -17.06
C PRO A 17 18.75 15.50 -17.04
N LEU A 18 19.57 16.00 -17.95
CA LEU A 18 21.00 15.65 -18.02
C LEU A 18 21.80 16.30 -16.86
N PRO A 19 22.81 15.61 -16.32
CA PRO A 19 23.79 16.20 -15.39
C PRO A 19 24.61 17.31 -16.07
N ALA A 20 25.08 18.27 -15.27
CA ALA A 20 25.69 19.52 -15.75
C ALA A 20 26.90 19.32 -16.69
N GLU A 21 27.73 18.29 -16.43
CA GLU A 21 28.91 17.99 -17.27
C GLU A 21 28.55 17.51 -18.67
N GLU A 22 27.53 16.68 -18.79
CA GLU A 22 27.06 16.16 -20.09
C GLU A 22 26.32 17.24 -20.88
N ARG A 23 25.59 18.11 -20.18
CA ARG A 23 24.93 19.26 -20.78
C ARG A 23 25.93 20.25 -21.39
N ALA A 24 27.03 20.54 -20.69
CA ALA A 24 28.11 21.35 -21.23
C ALA A 24 28.76 20.72 -22.47
N ARG A 25 28.92 19.39 -22.51
CA ARG A 25 29.41 18.66 -23.69
C ARG A 25 28.43 18.73 -24.87
N LEU A 26 27.13 18.61 -24.60
CA LEU A 26 26.08 18.76 -25.61
C LEU A 26 26.06 20.17 -26.19
N ASP A 27 26.14 21.20 -25.34
CA ASP A 27 26.13 22.60 -25.76
C ASP A 27 27.37 22.96 -26.58
N ALA A 28 28.55 22.45 -26.21
CA ALA A 28 29.77 22.60 -27.00
C ALA A 28 29.65 21.92 -28.38
N ALA A 29 29.04 20.74 -28.44
CA ALA A 29 28.81 20.03 -29.70
C ALA A 29 27.75 20.70 -30.59
N LEU A 30 26.70 21.27 -29.98
CA LEU A 30 25.68 22.05 -30.68
C LEU A 30 26.24 23.37 -31.23
N ALA A 31 27.19 24.00 -30.53
CA ALA A 31 27.88 25.18 -31.04
C ALA A 31 28.74 24.86 -32.28
N GLY A 32 29.41 23.70 -32.28
CA GLY A 32 30.31 23.27 -33.35
C GLY A 32 29.67 22.67 -34.59
N SER A 33 28.38 22.30 -34.56
CA SER A 33 27.73 21.58 -35.67
C SER A 33 26.35 22.15 -36.01
N GLU A 34 26.20 22.66 -37.23
CA GLU A 34 24.89 23.06 -37.76
C GLU A 34 23.92 21.90 -37.91
N ALA A 35 24.42 20.70 -38.24
CA ALA A 35 23.59 19.52 -38.44
C ALA A 35 22.88 19.12 -37.14
N LEU A 36 23.59 19.11 -36.01
CA LEU A 36 23.04 18.80 -34.69
C LEU A 36 22.03 19.86 -34.22
N ARG A 37 22.24 21.14 -34.56
CA ARG A 37 21.26 22.20 -34.28
C ARG A 37 19.96 22.00 -35.06
N ARG A 38 20.04 21.63 -36.33
CA ARG A 38 18.85 21.32 -37.15
C ARG A 38 18.09 20.11 -36.62
N GLU A 39 18.82 19.06 -36.24
CA GLU A 39 18.24 17.84 -35.65
C GLU A 39 17.49 18.15 -34.34
N LYS A 40 18.09 18.95 -33.44
CA LYS A 40 17.42 19.43 -32.22
C LYS A 40 16.13 20.20 -32.53
N GLN A 41 16.16 21.11 -33.49
CA GLN A 41 14.98 21.89 -33.88
C GLN A 41 13.86 21.02 -34.46
N GLN A 42 14.21 19.99 -35.23
CA GLN A 42 13.24 19.02 -35.76
C GLN A 42 12.58 18.21 -34.64
N LEU A 43 13.35 17.75 -33.66
CA LEU A 43 12.85 17.04 -32.48
C LEU A 43 11.96 17.92 -31.61
N GLU A 44 12.32 19.19 -31.40
CA GLU A 44 11.48 20.16 -30.69
C GLU A 44 10.15 20.40 -31.41
N LYS A 45 10.19 20.53 -32.74
CA LYS A 45 8.98 20.70 -33.55
C LYS A 45 8.07 19.48 -33.48
N LEU A 46 8.64 18.27 -33.57
CA LEU A 46 7.88 17.02 -33.39
C LEU A 46 7.25 16.95 -32.00
N ARG A 47 8.01 17.27 -30.94
CA ARG A 47 7.49 17.29 -29.56
C ARG A 47 6.32 18.25 -29.41
N PHE A 48 6.41 19.43 -30.02
CA PHE A 48 5.31 20.41 -29.97
C PHE A 48 4.06 19.89 -30.71
N MET A 49 4.23 19.31 -31.90
CA MET A 49 3.13 18.72 -32.67
C MET A 49 2.48 17.55 -31.91
N LEU A 50 3.27 16.63 -31.35
CA LEU A 50 2.76 15.52 -30.53
C LEU A 50 2.13 15.99 -29.22
N GLY A 51 2.66 17.05 -28.60
CA GLY A 51 2.07 17.66 -27.41
C GLY A 51 0.68 18.23 -27.69
N SER A 52 0.47 18.82 -28.87
CA SER A 52 -0.85 19.31 -29.30
C SER A 52 -1.84 18.20 -29.67
N LEU A 53 -1.37 16.96 -29.84
CA LEU A 53 -2.20 15.77 -30.08
C LEU A 53 -2.65 15.10 -28.78
N GLN A 54 -2.10 15.47 -27.62
CA GLN A 54 -2.66 15.03 -26.35
C GLN A 54 -3.99 15.75 -26.17
N GLU A 55 -5.08 15.03 -26.45
CA GLU A 55 -6.44 15.47 -26.12
C GLU A 55 -6.49 15.94 -24.66
N GLU A 56 -7.27 17.00 -24.39
CA GLU A 56 -7.49 17.45 -23.03
C GLU A 56 -7.87 16.24 -22.16
N PRO A 57 -7.23 16.05 -20.99
CA PRO A 57 -7.51 14.91 -20.14
C PRO A 57 -9.00 14.86 -19.88
N ASN A 58 -9.65 13.80 -20.37
CA ASN A 58 -11.10 13.63 -20.26
C ASN A 58 -11.46 13.67 -18.78
N ARG A 59 -12.12 14.73 -18.33
CA ARG A 59 -12.53 14.89 -16.92
C ARG A 59 -13.34 13.69 -16.44
N SER A 60 -14.10 13.07 -17.33
CA SER A 60 -14.88 11.87 -17.02
C SER A 60 -14.01 10.66 -16.66
N PHE A 61 -12.79 10.55 -17.19
CA PHE A 61 -11.87 9.47 -16.82
C PHE A 61 -11.40 9.62 -15.37
N THR A 62 -11.13 10.86 -14.95
CA THR A 62 -10.72 11.15 -13.57
C THR A 62 -11.85 10.84 -12.60
N ASP A 63 -13.06 11.25 -12.95
CA ASP A 63 -14.26 10.98 -12.14
C ASP A 63 -14.55 9.47 -12.05
N GLU A 64 -14.38 8.72 -13.14
CA GLU A 64 -14.60 7.26 -13.18
C GLU A 64 -13.56 6.49 -12.36
N VAL A 65 -12.29 6.91 -12.41
CA VAL A 65 -11.22 6.32 -11.59
C VAL A 65 -11.44 6.61 -10.10
N MET A 66 -11.79 7.84 -9.75
CA MET A 66 -12.08 8.22 -8.36
C MET A 66 -13.33 7.53 -7.83
N ALA A 67 -14.35 7.34 -8.66
CA ALA A 67 -15.52 6.55 -8.30
C ALA A 67 -15.14 5.10 -7.98
N ARG A 68 -14.32 4.44 -8.83
CA ARG A 68 -13.86 3.07 -8.58
C ARG A 68 -13.00 2.92 -7.32
N LEU A 69 -12.15 3.90 -7.01
CA LEU A 69 -11.35 3.91 -5.80
C LEU A 69 -12.20 4.09 -4.53
N ASN A 70 -13.26 4.88 -4.61
CA ASN A 70 -14.16 5.13 -3.48
C ASN A 70 -15.22 4.03 -3.29
N THR A 71 -15.41 3.13 -4.27
CA THR A 71 -16.39 2.03 -4.20
C THR A 71 -15.82 0.75 -3.57
N SER A 72 -15.29 0.83 -2.34
CA SER A 72 -15.28 -0.33 -1.43
C SER A 72 -16.33 -0.15 -0.32
N PRO A 73 -17.64 -0.06 -0.65
CA PRO A 73 -18.69 0.09 0.36
C PRO A 73 -18.82 -1.14 1.26
N VAL A 74 -18.27 -2.28 0.82
CA VAL A 74 -18.26 -3.54 1.57
C VAL A 74 -17.41 -3.40 2.85
N GLU A 75 -16.25 -2.74 2.77
CA GLU A 75 -15.39 -2.52 3.94
C GLU A 75 -16.01 -1.55 4.94
N ALA A 76 -16.62 -0.45 4.48
CA ALA A 76 -17.27 0.53 5.35
C ALA A 76 -18.48 -0.07 6.10
N THR A 77 -19.25 -0.93 5.44
CA THR A 77 -20.43 -1.56 6.05
C THR A 77 -20.04 -2.64 7.05
N LEU A 78 -19.03 -3.46 6.75
CA LEU A 78 -18.51 -4.48 7.67
C LEU A 78 -17.83 -3.86 8.90
N LEU A 79 -17.05 -2.78 8.73
CA LEU A 79 -16.47 -2.04 9.86
C LEU A 79 -17.53 -1.45 10.79
N SER A 80 -18.70 -1.06 10.27
CA SER A 80 -19.80 -0.52 11.07
C SER A 80 -20.50 -1.58 11.95
N LEU A 81 -20.42 -2.86 11.55
CA LEU A 81 -21.00 -3.99 12.27
C LEU A 81 -20.06 -4.58 13.33
N LEU A 82 -18.74 -4.41 13.14
CA LEU A 82 -17.70 -4.86 14.07
C LEU A 82 -17.93 -4.47 15.55
N PRO A 83 -18.29 -3.22 15.90
CA PRO A 83 -18.48 -2.85 17.30
C PRO A 83 -19.68 -3.55 17.95
N LYS A 84 -20.75 -3.85 17.19
CA LYS A 84 -21.90 -4.60 17.68
C LYS A 84 -21.54 -6.06 17.95
N ALA A 85 -20.77 -6.67 17.05
CA ALA A 85 -20.27 -8.03 17.23
C ALA A 85 -19.30 -8.13 18.42
N ALA A 86 -18.39 -7.16 18.56
CA ALA A 86 -17.46 -7.09 19.69
C ALA A 86 -18.19 -6.92 21.02
N ALA A 87 -19.21 -6.06 21.10
CA ALA A 87 -20.02 -5.87 22.30
C ALA A 87 -20.77 -7.16 22.70
N ALA A 88 -21.33 -7.90 21.74
CA ALA A 88 -21.99 -9.17 22.00
C ALA A 88 -21.01 -10.23 22.53
N CYS A 89 -19.81 -10.32 21.92
CA CYS A 89 -18.78 -11.25 22.36
C CYS A 89 -18.28 -10.93 23.78
N LEU A 90 -18.09 -9.64 24.08
CA LEU A 90 -17.69 -9.16 25.40
C LEU A 90 -18.76 -9.46 26.45
N ALA A 91 -20.05 -9.29 26.12
CA ALA A 91 -21.15 -9.63 27.00
C ALA A 91 -21.18 -11.13 27.36
N ILE A 92 -20.93 -12.01 26.38
CA ILE A 92 -20.84 -13.46 26.62
C ILE A 92 -19.67 -13.77 27.54
N ILE A 93 -18.49 -13.22 27.28
CA ILE A 93 -17.30 -13.44 28.12
C ILE A 93 -17.56 -13.00 29.57
N LEU A 94 -18.13 -11.81 29.76
CA LEU A 94 -18.46 -11.30 31.09
C LEU A 94 -19.48 -12.19 31.80
N LEU A 95 -20.53 -12.63 31.09
CA LEU A 95 -21.55 -13.50 31.66
C LEU A 95 -20.97 -14.85 32.09
N THR A 96 -20.06 -15.41 31.29
CA THR A 96 -19.34 -16.64 31.64
C THR A 96 -18.45 -16.44 32.86
N LEU A 97 -17.70 -15.35 32.93
CA LEU A 97 -16.84 -15.04 34.10
C LEU A 97 -17.66 -14.85 35.38
N VAL A 98 -18.80 -14.16 35.29
CA VAL A 98 -19.73 -14.02 36.41
C VAL A 98 -20.27 -15.39 36.84
N GLY A 99 -20.61 -16.26 35.89
CA GLY A 99 -21.02 -17.63 36.18
C GLY A 99 -19.96 -18.43 36.93
N ILE A 100 -18.71 -18.38 36.47
CA ILE A 100 -17.56 -19.03 37.13
C ILE A 100 -17.36 -18.47 38.54
N TYR A 101 -17.43 -17.15 38.70
CA TYR A 101 -17.26 -16.51 40.00
C TYR A 101 -18.35 -16.91 41.01
N ILE A 102 -19.61 -17.05 40.56
CA ILE A 102 -20.70 -17.53 41.42
C ILE A 102 -20.51 -19.00 41.79
N ALA A 103 -20.06 -19.84 40.85
CA ALA A 103 -19.89 -21.27 41.08
C ALA A 103 -18.69 -21.59 42.01
N GLU A 104 -17.57 -20.91 41.79
CA GLU A 104 -16.28 -21.27 42.40
C GLU A 104 -15.75 -20.23 43.39
N GLY A 105 -16.40 -19.07 43.50
CA GLY A 105 -16.02 -18.00 44.43
C GLY A 105 -14.73 -17.26 44.08
N SER A 106 -14.03 -17.67 43.02
CA SER A 106 -12.77 -17.07 42.55
C SER A 106 -12.67 -17.09 41.02
N LEU A 107 -11.86 -16.17 40.48
CA LEU A 107 -11.47 -16.13 39.06
C LEU A 107 -10.00 -16.55 38.90
N SER A 108 -9.61 -17.62 39.60
CA SER A 108 -8.29 -18.22 39.44
C SER A 108 -8.19 -18.99 38.12
N ALA A 109 -6.96 -19.24 37.63
CA ALA A 109 -6.76 -19.97 36.39
C ALA A 109 -7.36 -21.40 36.48
N ASP A 110 -7.25 -22.02 37.65
CA ASP A 110 -7.84 -23.33 37.93
C ASP A 110 -9.38 -23.30 37.83
N ALA A 111 -10.01 -22.20 38.23
CA ALA A 111 -11.45 -22.02 38.14
C ALA A 111 -11.97 -21.79 36.72
N ILE A 112 -11.17 -21.14 35.89
CA ILE A 112 -11.51 -20.93 34.49
C ILE A 112 -11.36 -22.23 33.69
N ILE A 113 -10.42 -23.09 34.09
CA ILE A 113 -10.15 -24.39 33.46
C ILE A 113 -11.05 -25.50 34.06
N GLY A 114 -11.73 -25.24 35.19
CA GLY A 114 -12.64 -26.17 35.85
C GLY A 114 -11.93 -27.27 36.66
N VAL A 115 -10.70 -27.02 37.10
CA VAL A 115 -9.87 -27.96 37.87
C VAL A 115 -9.83 -27.68 39.37
N SER A 116 -10.54 -26.65 39.84
CA SER A 116 -10.57 -26.21 41.25
C SER A 116 -11.03 -27.26 42.26
N GLY A 117 -11.71 -28.30 41.80
CA GLY A 117 -12.19 -29.41 42.64
C GLY A 117 -11.33 -30.67 42.58
N LEU A 118 -10.24 -30.70 41.80
CA LEU A 118 -9.34 -31.85 41.69
C LEU A 118 -8.09 -31.55 42.51
N SER A 119 -8.01 -32.12 43.72
CA SER A 119 -6.74 -32.14 44.44
C SER A 119 -5.84 -33.20 43.80
N PRO A 120 -4.50 -33.03 43.74
CA PRO A 120 -3.60 -34.02 43.15
C PRO A 120 -3.78 -35.43 43.76
N GLU A 121 -4.22 -35.51 45.01
CA GLU A 121 -4.59 -36.75 45.70
C GLU A 121 -5.79 -37.50 45.10
N ASP A 122 -6.74 -36.82 44.45
CA ASP A 122 -7.87 -37.47 43.76
C ASP A 122 -7.44 -38.19 42.47
N ALA A 123 -6.38 -37.70 41.81
CA ALA A 123 -5.83 -38.32 40.61
C ALA A 123 -5.20 -39.69 40.88
N TYR A 124 -4.69 -39.92 42.10
CA TYR A 124 -4.12 -41.21 42.50
C TYR A 124 -5.20 -42.29 42.71
N THR A 125 -6.40 -41.90 43.14
CA THR A 125 -7.51 -42.85 43.36
C THR A 125 -8.01 -43.48 42.06
N TYR A 126 -7.86 -42.79 40.92
CA TYR A 126 -8.24 -43.31 39.60
C TYR A 126 -7.15 -44.16 38.91
N LEU A 127 -5.93 -44.19 39.45
CA LEU A 127 -4.83 -45.01 38.94
C LEU A 127 -4.67 -46.35 39.67
N GLU A 128 -5.33 -46.51 40.82
CA GLU A 128 -5.29 -47.73 41.65
C GLU A 128 -6.46 -48.71 41.38
N TYR A 129 -7.26 -48.49 40.33
CA TYR A 129 -8.30 -49.41 39.86
C TYR A 129 -8.10 -49.83 38.40
#